data_AF-A0AAD6LD76-F1
#
_entry.id   AF-A0AAD6LD76-F1
#
_cell.length_a   1.000
_cell.length_b   1.000
_cell.length_c   1.000
_cell.angle_alpha   90.00
_cell.angle_beta   90.00
_cell.angle_gamma   90.00
#
_symmetry.space_group_name_H-M   'P 1'
#
loop_
_entity.id
_entity.type
_entity.pdbx_description
1 polymer ?
#
loop_
_entity_poly.entity_id
_entity_poly.type
_entity_poly.pdbx_seq_one_letter_code
_entity_poly.pdbx_strand_id
1 'polypeptide(L)' 'MTVGLLLWNQTRQQWLGNKKTQNRKQVREPTISWNATYESLLGSNKPFARPVPLAEMVDFLVDVWEQEGLYD' A
#
# COMPACT_ATOMS: atom_id res chain seq x y z
N MET A 1 -15.56 -24.57 -15.68
CA MET A 1 -14.52 -23.53 -15.89
C MET A 1 -14.87 -22.20 -15.19
N THR A 2 -15.39 -22.23 -13.96
CA THR A 2 -15.96 -21.00 -13.33
C THR A 2 -15.55 -20.80 -11.87
N VAL A 3 -14.88 -21.79 -11.25
CA VAL A 3 -14.50 -21.74 -9.83
C VAL A 3 -13.48 -20.63 -9.55
N GLY A 4 -12.46 -20.47 -10.41
CA GLY A 4 -11.44 -19.43 -10.23
C GLY A 4 -12.01 -18.01 -10.35
N LEU A 5 -12.91 -17.77 -11.31
CA LEU A 5 -13.58 -16.49 -11.48
C LEU A 5 -14.50 -16.17 -10.29
N LEU A 6 -15.23 -17.17 -9.79
CA LEU A 6 -16.10 -17.01 -8.63
C LEU A 6 -15.30 -16.67 -7.37
N LEU A 7 -14.19 -17.39 -7.15
CA LEU A 7 -13.31 -17.18 -6.00
C LEU A 7 -12.65 -15.80 -6.08
N TRP A 8 -12.12 -15.39 -7.24
CA TRP A 8 -11.54 -14.07 -7.43
C TRP A 8 -12.57 -12.96 -7.18
N ASN A 9 -13.79 -13.12 -7.69
CA ASN A 9 -14.83 -12.12 -7.52
C ASN A 9 -15.27 -12.03 -6.04
N GLN A 10 -15.36 -13.16 -5.34
CA GLN A 10 -15.64 -13.19 -3.90
C GLN A 10 -14.53 -12.52 -3.08
N THR A 11 -13.27 -12.84 -3.34
CA THR A 11 -12.12 -12.21 -2.66
C THR A 11 -12.11 -10.71 -2.95
N ARG A 12 -12.28 -10.29 -4.21
CA ARG A 12 -12.35 -8.87 -4.60
C ARG A 12 -13.48 -8.12 -3.87
N GLN A 13 -14.66 -8.73 -3.75
CA GLN A 13 -15.78 -8.13 -3.02
C GLN A 13 -15.47 -7.99 -1.52
N GLN A 14 -14.74 -8.92 -0.91
CA GLN A 14 -14.28 -8.77 0.47
C GLN A 14 -13.28 -7.61 0.63
N TRP A 15 -12.37 -7.41 -0.33
CA TRP A 15 -11.46 -6.25 -0.36
C TRP A 15 -12.21 -4.91 -0.52
N LEU A 16 -13.29 -4.89 -1.30
CA LEU A 16 -14.10 -3.69 -1.51
C LEU A 16 -15.08 -3.42 -0.35
N GLY A 17 -15.70 -4.46 0.20
CA GLY A 17 -16.72 -4.40 1.26
C GLY A 17 -16.18 -4.03 2.64
N ASN A 18 -14.88 -4.23 2.90
CA ASN A 18 -14.23 -3.80 4.13
C ASN A 18 -13.89 -2.30 4.16
N LYS A 19 -14.26 -1.51 3.14
CA LYS A 19 -14.22 -0.06 3.17
C LYS A 19 -15.38 0.51 3.98
N LYS A 20 -15.51 0.12 5.26
CA LYS A 20 -16.15 1.03 6.22
C LYS A 20 -15.32 2.30 6.15
N THR A 21 -15.91 3.34 5.58
CA THR A 21 -15.40 4.72 5.57
C THR A 21 -14.79 5.01 6.93
N GLN A 22 -13.47 4.86 7.05
CA GLN A 22 -12.75 5.31 8.22
C GLN A 22 -12.75 6.82 8.08
N ASN A 23 -13.81 7.37 8.66
CA ASN A 23 -14.20 8.74 8.59
C ASN A 23 -12.99 9.63 8.85
N ARG A 24 -12.83 10.60 7.95
CA ARG A 24 -12.06 11.83 8.09
C ARG A 24 -10.54 11.74 7.97
N LYS A 25 -10.08 12.38 6.89
CA LYS A 25 -8.89 13.23 6.78
C LYS A 25 -8.53 13.93 8.10
N GLN A 26 -7.92 13.21 9.04
CA GLN A 26 -7.01 13.84 9.97
C GLN A 26 -5.68 13.94 9.22
N VAL A 27 -5.02 15.09 9.27
CA VAL A 27 -3.61 15.18 8.91
C VAL A 27 -2.89 14.30 9.92
N ARG A 28 -2.63 13.05 9.54
CA ARG A 28 -1.91 12.07 10.34
C ARG A 28 -0.45 12.20 9.96
N GLU A 29 0.44 11.97 10.92
CA GLU A 29 1.85 11.81 10.61
C GLU A 29 2.02 10.66 9.59
N PRO A 30 2.92 10.82 8.61
CA PRO A 30 3.20 9.77 7.63
C PRO A 30 3.63 8.48 8.37
N THR A 31 3.13 7.36 7.88
CA THR A 31 3.43 6.01 8.41
C THR A 31 4.82 5.56 7.95
N ILE A 32 5.21 5.95 6.76
CA ILE A 32 6.49 5.78 6.13
C ILE A 32 7.39 6.93 6.59
N SER A 33 8.56 6.58 7.13
CA SER A 33 9.58 7.57 7.44
C SER A 33 10.13 8.18 6.15
N TRP A 34 10.37 9.49 6.13
CA TRP A 34 11.02 10.16 5.01
C TRP A 34 12.41 9.59 4.69
N ASN A 35 13.08 9.00 5.69
CA ASN A 35 14.40 8.39 5.56
C ASN A 35 14.33 6.86 5.39
N ALA A 36 13.16 6.33 5.02
CA ALA A 36 13.03 4.91 4.77
C ALA A 36 13.66 4.53 3.41
N THR A 37 14.23 3.34 3.34
CA THR A 37 14.72 2.74 2.09
C THR A 37 13.78 1.62 1.65
N TYR A 38 13.82 1.25 0.37
CA TYR A 38 13.06 0.12 -0.17
C TYR A 38 13.28 -1.15 0.68
N GLU A 39 14.54 -1.49 0.94
CA GLU A 39 14.92 -2.64 1.76
C GLU A 39 14.37 -2.56 3.19
N SER A 40 14.36 -1.37 3.81
CA SER A 40 13.85 -1.19 5.17
C SER A 40 12.32 -1.34 5.26
N LEU A 41 11.58 -1.08 4.19
CA LEU A 41 10.11 -1.14 4.17
C LEU A 41 9.58 -2.45 3.61
N LEU A 42 10.22 -2.97 2.58
CA LEU A 42 9.74 -4.10 1.77
C LEU A 42 10.68 -5.32 1.81
N GLY A 43 11.84 -5.22 2.47
CA GLY A 43 12.73 -6.36 2.72
C GLY A 43 12.13 -7.39 3.70
N SER A 44 10.95 -7.14 4.28
CA SER A 44 10.24 -8.07 5.16
C SER A 44 8.73 -8.03 4.92
N ASN A 45 8.08 -9.20 4.96
CA ASN A 45 6.61 -9.32 4.88
C ASN A 45 5.88 -9.02 6.19
N LYS A 46 6.53 -8.32 7.14
CA LYS A 46 5.89 -7.95 8.40
C LYS A 46 4.85 -6.86 8.13
N PRO A 47 3.63 -6.96 8.70
CA PRO A 47 2.63 -5.93 8.53
C PRO A 47 3.07 -4.62 9.19
N PHE A 48 2.71 -3.49 8.57
CA PHE A 48 2.90 -2.17 9.16
C PHE A 48 2.10 -2.02 10.46
N ALA A 49 2.65 -1.26 11.41
CA ALA A 49 1.99 -0.98 12.68
C ALA A 49 0.63 -0.26 12.51
N ARG A 50 0.47 0.46 11.40
CA ARG A 50 -0.77 1.14 10.99
C ARG A 50 -0.96 0.95 9.47
N PRO A 51 -2.21 0.96 8.98
CA PRO A 51 -2.46 0.91 7.54
C PRO A 51 -1.83 2.11 6.83
N VAL A 52 -1.00 1.85 5.82
CA VAL A 52 -0.37 2.88 5.00
C VAL A 52 -1.40 3.40 3.97
N PRO A 53 -1.68 4.71 3.91
CA PRO A 53 -2.46 5.30 2.83
C PRO A 53 -1.83 5.00 1.47
N LEU A 54 -2.65 4.64 0.47
CA LEU A 54 -2.13 4.28 -0.85
C LEU A 54 -1.30 5.41 -1.49
N ALA A 55 -1.74 6.67 -1.33
CA ALA A 55 -1.01 7.82 -1.87
C ALA A 55 0.42 7.90 -1.30
N GLU A 56 0.58 7.67 0.01
CA GLU A 56 1.88 7.72 0.69
C GLU A 56 2.83 6.64 0.19
N MET A 57 2.32 5.43 -0.09
CA MET A 57 3.12 4.36 -0.68
C MET A 57 3.53 4.68 -2.13
N VAL A 58 2.65 5.31 -2.90
CA VAL A 58 2.96 5.72 -4.28
C VAL A 58 4.02 6.81 -4.28
N ASP A 59 3.87 7.85 -3.46
CA ASP A 59 4.84 8.94 -3.33
C ASP A 59 6.23 8.38 -2.96
N PHE A 60 6.31 7.51 -1.96
CA PHE A 60 7.55 6.83 -1.56
C PHE A 60 8.20 6.04 -2.72
N LEU A 61 7.42 5.27 -3.47
CA LEU A 61 7.96 4.45 -4.55
C LEU A 61 8.50 5.30 -5.72
N VAL A 62 7.84 6.41 -6.02
CA VAL A 62 8.34 7.36 -7.03
C VAL A 62 9.70 7.91 -6.61
N ASP A 63 9.83 8.36 -5.35
CA ASP A 63 11.09 8.89 -4.82
C ASP A 63 12.22 7.85 -4.90
N VAL A 64 11.96 6.60 -4.56
CA VAL A 64 12.94 5.51 -4.65
C VAL A 64 13.36 5.24 -6.10
N TRP A 65 12.39 5.17 -7.03
CA TRP A 65 12.69 4.90 -8.44
C TRP A 65 13.50 6.03 -9.10
N GLU A 66 13.20 7.29 -8.76
CA GLU A 66 14.00 8.43 -9.20
C GLU A 66 15.43 8.38 -8.64
N GLN A 67 15.60 8.01 -7.37
CA GLN A 67 16.92 7.88 -6.74
C GLN A 67 17.76 6.75 -7.32
N GLU A 68 17.14 5.62 -7.68
CA GLU A 68 17.85 4.47 -8.27
C GLU A 68 18.11 4.62 -9.78
N GLY A 69 17.58 5.66 -10.43
CA GLY A 69 17.74 5.87 -11.87
C GLY A 69 17.01 4.83 -12.72
N LEU A 70 15.93 4.23 -12.21
CA LEU A 70 15.14 3.21 -12.93
C LEU A 70 14.31 3.79 -14.10
N TYR A 71 14.38 5.10 -14.30
CA TYR A 71 13.70 5.83 -15.38
C TYR A 71 14.59 6.15 -16.60
N ASP A 72 15.86 5.72 -16.62
CA ASP A 72 16.77 5.83 -17.79
C ASP A 72 16.70 4.60 -18.74
#